data_AF-A0A0T5ZXC3-F1
#
_entry.id   AF-A0A0T5ZXC3-F1
#
_cell.length_a   1.000
_cell.length_b   1.000
_cell.length_c   1.000
_cell.angle_alpha   90.00
_cell.angle_beta   90.00
_cell.angle_gamma   90.00
#
_symmetry.space_group_name_H-M   'P 1'
#
loop_
_entity.id
_entity.type
_entity.pdbx_description
1 polymer ?
#
loop_
_entity_poly.entity_id
_entity_poly.type
_entity_poly.pdbx_seq_one_letter_code
_entity_poly.pdbx_strand_id
1 'polypeptide(L)' 'MLRRTLVCVVLGAWLVGAHGQVEAREHYLRALEILTTEQGREAPDFTLADPAGRAHRLRDLRGKVVLLGFGTTW' A
#
# COMPACT_ATOMS: atom_id res chain seq x y z
N MET A 1 -6.93 -30.90 -32.96
CA MET A 1 -7.88 -29.81 -32.63
C MET A 1 -7.85 -29.38 -31.15
N LEU A 2 -7.55 -30.29 -30.20
CA LEU A 2 -7.52 -30.03 -28.74
C LEU A 2 -6.48 -28.98 -28.24
N ARG A 3 -5.39 -28.75 -29.00
CA ARG A 3 -4.30 -27.83 -28.60
C ARG A 3 -4.65 -26.34 -28.78
N ARG A 4 -5.58 -26.01 -29.69
CA ARG A 4 -5.99 -24.61 -29.95
C ARG A 4 -7.01 -24.10 -28.93
N THR A 5 -7.92 -24.96 -28.49
CA THR A 5 -8.91 -24.62 -27.45
C THR A 5 -8.25 -24.36 -26.09
N LEU A 6 -7.24 -25.15 -25.72
CA LEU A 6 -6.52 -24.99 -24.44
C LEU A 6 -5.77 -23.65 -24.37
N VAL A 7 -5.19 -23.21 -25.49
CA VAL A 7 -4.50 -21.90 -25.60
C VAL A 7 -5.48 -20.75 -25.42
N CYS A 8 -6.68 -20.81 -26.01
CA CYS A 8 -7.69 -19.76 -25.85
C CYS A 8 -8.24 -19.67 -24.42
N VAL A 9 -8.40 -20.80 -23.73
CA VAL A 9 -8.86 -20.83 -22.32
C VAL A 9 -7.80 -20.22 -21.40
N VAL A 10 -6.52 -20.57 -21.60
CA VAL A 10 -5.42 -20.01 -20.81
C VAL A 10 -5.25 -18.51 -21.08
N LEU A 11 -5.33 -18.07 -22.35
CA LEU A 11 -5.27 -16.64 -22.70
C LEU A 11 -6.47 -15.86 -22.14
N GLY A 12 -7.67 -16.43 -22.18
CA GLY A 12 -8.86 -15.82 -21.60
C GLY A 12 -8.75 -15.67 -20.08
N ALA A 13 -8.23 -16.68 -19.38
CA ALA A 13 -7.98 -16.62 -17.95
C ALA A 13 -6.89 -15.59 -17.60
N TRP A 14 -5.84 -15.46 -18.41
CA TRP A 14 -4.80 -14.44 -18.26
C TRP A 14 -5.33 -13.01 -18.45
N LEU A 15 -6.18 -12.79 -19.45
CA LEU A 15 -6.80 -11.48 -19.73
C LEU A 15 -7.76 -11.05 -18.63
N VAL A 16 -8.55 -11.98 -18.08
CA VAL A 16 -9.51 -11.68 -16.99
C VAL A 16 -8.80 -11.48 -15.65
N GLY A 17 -7.79 -12.30 -15.33
CA GLY A 17 -7.06 -12.22 -14.06
C GLY A 17 -6.22 -10.93 -13.90
N ALA A 18 -5.70 -10.39 -15.00
CA ALA A 18 -4.88 -9.18 -14.98
C ALA A 18 -5.69 -7.91 -14.62
N HIS A 19 -6.97 -7.84 -14.98
CA HIS A 19 -7.81 -6.67 -14.68
C HIS A 19 -8.24 -6.59 -13.22
N GLY A 20 -8.56 -7.72 -12.58
CA GLY A 20 -9.06 -7.73 -11.20
C GLY A 20 -8.04 -7.36 -10.12
N GLN A 21 -6.74 -7.61 -10.36
CA GLN A 21 -5.70 -7.26 -9.37
C GLN A 21 -5.34 -5.77 -9.36
N VAL A 22 -5.55 -5.05 -10.47
CA VAL A 22 -5.24 -3.62 -10.59
C VAL A 22 -6.30 -2.77 -9.86
N GLU A 23 -7.57 -3.15 -9.97
CA GLU A 23 -8.70 -2.41 -9.38
C GLU A 23 -8.68 -2.41 -7.84
N ALA A 24 -8.40 -3.56 -7.21
CA ALA A 24 -8.33 -3.68 -5.76
C ALA A 24 -7.18 -2.84 -5.16
N ARG A 25 -6.04 -2.79 -5.87
CA ARG A 25 -4.88 -1.97 -5.48
C ARG A 25 -5.21 -0.48 -5.54
N GLU A 26 -5.83 -0.01 -6.62
CA GLU A 26 -6.24 1.38 -6.75
C GLU A 26 -7.26 1.79 -5.68
N HIS A 27 -8.21 0.91 -5.36
CA HIS A 27 -9.19 1.14 -4.30
C HIS A 27 -8.53 1.30 -2.93
N TYR A 28 -7.56 0.45 -2.62
CA TYR A 28 -6.81 0.49 -1.36
C TYR A 28 -5.97 1.76 -1.25
N LEU A 29 -5.32 2.17 -2.34
CA LEU A 29 -4.49 3.37 -2.38
C LEU A 29 -5.32 4.64 -2.23
N ARG A 30 -6.53 4.69 -2.82
CA ARG A 30 -7.50 5.77 -2.59
C ARG A 30 -7.98 5.82 -1.16
N ALA A 31 -8.34 4.67 -0.58
CA ALA A 31 -8.86 4.59 0.79
C ALA A 31 -7.84 5.05 1.84
N LEU A 32 -6.55 4.94 1.54
CA LEU A 32 -5.48 5.35 2.44
C LEU A 32 -5.04 6.82 2.26
N GLU A 33 -5.66 7.58 1.33
CA GLU A 33 -5.25 8.96 0.97
C GLU A 33 -3.73 9.14 0.89
N ILE A 34 -3.03 8.11 0.38
CA ILE A 34 -1.57 8.13 0.28
C ILE A 34 -1.24 9.16 -0.79
N LEU A 35 -0.94 10.38 -0.36
CA LEU A 35 -0.17 11.33 -1.14
C LEU A 35 1.08 10.57 -1.54
N THR A 36 1.28 10.39 -2.84
CA THR A 36 2.49 9.80 -3.40
C THR A 36 3.65 10.75 -3.11
N THR A 37 4.15 10.71 -1.87
CA THR A 37 5.50 11.16 -1.57
C THR A 37 6.42 10.36 -2.48
N GLU A 38 7.48 10.99 -2.96
CA GLU A 38 8.54 10.34 -3.74
C GLU A 38 8.95 9.04 -3.04
N GLN A 39 8.48 7.91 -3.56
CA GLN A 39 8.75 6.60 -2.97
C GLN A 39 10.25 6.33 -3.06
N GLY A 40 10.83 5.79 -1.99
CA GLY A 40 12.25 5.44 -1.94
C GLY A 40 13.16 6.50 -1.31
N ARG A 41 12.64 7.68 -0.93
CA ARG A 41 13.37 8.56 0.00
C ARG A 41 13.24 8.04 1.43
N GLU A 42 14.33 8.19 2.19
CA GLU A 42 14.32 7.88 3.61
C GLU A 42 13.31 8.78 4.34
N ALA A 43 12.44 8.17 5.15
CA ALA A 43 11.49 8.92 5.97
C ALA A 43 12.27 9.81 6.96
N PRO A 44 11.98 11.12 7.06
CA PRO A 44 12.60 12.00 8.03
C PRO A 44 12.38 11.46 9.44
N ASP A 45 13.44 11.44 10.25
CA ASP A 45 13.28 11.08 11.64
C ASP A 45 12.62 12.21 12.43
N PHE A 46 11.71 11.84 13.32
CA PHE A 46 11.01 12.77 14.20
C PHE A 46 10.75 12.11 15.56
N THR A 47 10.46 12.95 16.55
CA THR A 47 10.02 12.52 17.88
C THR A 47 8.68 13.16 18.20
N LEU A 48 7.70 12.35 18.60
CA LEU A 48 6.38 12.81 19.04
C LEU A 48 6.08 12.27 20.43
N ALA A 49 5.43 13.09 21.26
CA ALA A 49 4.85 12.62 22.51
C ALA A 49 3.48 11.99 22.23
N ASP A 50 3.20 10.85 22.86
CA ASP A 50 1.86 10.29 22.89
C ASP A 50 0.96 11.05 23.89
N PRO A 51 -0.35 10.75 23.97
CA PRO A 51 -1.26 11.41 24.90
C PRO A 51 -0.90 11.23 26.39
N ALA A 52 -0.08 10.23 26.73
CA ALA A 52 0.44 10.03 28.08
C ALA A 52 1.78 10.78 28.31
N GLY A 53 2.25 11.55 27.33
CA GLY A 53 3.49 12.30 27.38
C GLY A 53 4.75 11.47 27.08
N ARG A 54 4.62 10.19 26.69
CA ARG A 54 5.79 9.36 26.37
C ARG A 54 6.30 9.70 24.99
N ALA A 55 7.61 9.95 24.89
CA ALA A 55 8.26 10.22 23.61
C ALA A 55 8.44 8.94 22.78
N HIS A 56 8.07 9.00 21.51
CA HIS A 56 8.30 7.96 20.50
C HIS A 56 9.11 8.55 19.35
N ARG A 57 10.19 7.88 18.96
CA ARG A 57 11.04 8.29 17.83
C ARG A 57 10.82 7.34 16.66
N LEU A 58 10.76 7.88 15.44
CA LEU A 58 10.59 7.03 14.25
C LEU A 58 11.74 6.04 14.08
N ARG A 59 12.98 6.46 14.38
CA ARG A 59 14.17 5.58 14.32
C ARG A 59 14.09 4.35 15.22
N ASP A 60 13.34 4.41 16.32
CA ASP A 60 13.23 3.28 17.26
C ASP A 60 12.31 2.17 16.69
N LEU A 61 11.56 2.47 15.62
CA LEU A 61 10.63 1.55 14.94
C LEU A 61 11.22 0.94 13.66
N ARG A 62 12.52 1.11 13.40
CA ARG A 62 13.18 0.50 12.24
C ARG A 62 12.99 -1.02 12.23
N GLY A 63 12.80 -1.58 11.04
CA GLY A 63 12.48 -3.00 10.84
C GLY A 63 10.99 -3.33 11.00
N LYS A 64 10.14 -2.36 11.31
CA LYS A 64 8.68 -2.51 11.33
C LYS A 64 8.03 -1.71 10.20
N VAL A 65 6.91 -2.20 9.70
CA VAL A 65 6.02 -1.40 8.85
C VAL A 65 5.26 -0.43 9.76
N VAL A 66 5.34 0.86 9.47
CA VAL A 66 4.70 1.93 10.24
C VAL A 66 3.72 2.68 9.34
N LEU A 67 2.49 2.85 9.80
CA LEU A 67 1.47 3.67 9.16
C LEU A 67 1.29 4.96 9.97
N LEU A 68 1.40 6.12 9.32
CA LEU A 68 1.16 7.42 9.95
C LEU A 68 -0.25 7.89 9.62
N GLY A 69 -1.06 8.11 10.66
CA GLY A 69 -2.36 8.76 10.54
C GLY A 69 -2.25 10.23 10.93
N PHE A 70 -2.72 11.12 10.06
CA PHE A 70 -2.84 12.55 10.35
C PHE A 70 -4.31 12.84 10.61
N GLY A 71 -4.62 13.42 11.78
CA GLY A 71 -5.99 13.69 12.19
C GLY A 71 -6.09 14.95 13.03
N THR A 72 -7.33 15.41 13.22
CA THR A 72 -7.70 16.60 13.99
C THR A 72 -8.99 16.31 14.76
N THR A 73 -9.21 17.01 15.88
CA THR A 73 -10.47 16.95 16.64
C THR A 73 -11.41 18.14 16.37
N TRP A 74 -10.96 19.12 15.57
CA TRP A 74 -11.70 20.33 15.22
C TRP A 74 -12.16 20.30 13.76
#